data_AF-A0A2N1RIQ7-F1
#
_entry.id   AF-A0A2N1RIQ7-F1
#
_cell.length_a   1.000
_cell.length_b   1.000
_cell.length_c   1.000
_cell.angle_alpha   90.00
_cell.angle_beta   90.00
_cell.angle_gamma   90.00
#
_symmetry.space_group_name_H-M   'P 1'
#
loop_
_entity.id
_entity.type
_entity.pdbx_description
1 polymer ?
#
loop_
_entity_poly.entity_id
_entity_poly.type
_entity_poly.pdbx_seq_one_letter_code
_entity_poly.pdbx_strand_id
1 'polypeptide(L)'
;MANGQERVSEAGGQRKGQKKKDSNRKKRKQGKPQGKPNAAGNAPLEKKVAREPAPIFVPRINEPNPPCVICGKPIDAISQSIGGPQPETFSHFDCVLRKIADDEHILPTQKVSYIGRGTFAIIEVQPDGKFTIIKRIPYENPETYSYMKKYVENQKN
;
A
#
# COMPACT_ATOMS: atom_id res chain seq x y z
N MET A 1 41.14 32.78 -11.21
CA MET A 1 40.85 31.98 -10.00
C MET A 1 39.58 31.19 -10.25
N ALA A 2 39.70 29.92 -10.66
CA ALA A 2 38.60 28.99 -10.78
C ALA A 2 39.17 27.60 -10.47
N ASN A 3 38.79 27.04 -9.33
CA ASN A 3 39.26 25.74 -8.84
C ASN A 3 38.06 24.81 -8.86
N GLY A 4 37.98 23.97 -9.89
CA GLY A 4 36.95 22.94 -10.07
C GLY A 4 37.45 21.63 -9.49
N GLN A 5 36.82 21.18 -8.41
CA GLN A 5 37.05 19.86 -7.81
C GLN A 5 36.28 18.79 -8.58
N GLU A 6 37.01 17.90 -9.25
CA GLU A 6 36.55 16.56 -9.62
C GLU A 6 36.56 15.67 -8.36
N ARG A 7 35.43 14.99 -8.08
CA ARG A 7 35.33 13.96 -7.05
C ARG A 7 35.22 12.59 -7.69
N VAL A 8 36.32 11.85 -7.62
CA VAL A 8 36.40 10.41 -7.81
C VAL A 8 35.81 9.65 -6.62
N SER A 9 35.09 8.59 -6.98
CA SER A 9 34.51 7.51 -6.19
C SER A 9 35.52 6.72 -5.35
N GLU A 10 35.13 6.22 -4.18
CA GLU A 10 35.63 4.93 -3.65
C GLU A 10 34.86 4.40 -2.41
N ALA A 11 34.91 3.08 -2.28
CA ALA A 11 34.11 2.21 -1.44
C ALA A 11 34.51 2.18 0.05
N GLY A 12 33.57 1.78 0.92
CA GLY A 12 33.86 1.59 2.35
C GLY A 12 32.74 0.88 3.13
N GLY A 13 32.55 -0.42 2.88
CA GLY A 13 31.67 -1.28 3.69
C GLY A 13 32.45 -2.04 4.77
N GLN A 14 32.39 -1.59 6.02
CA GLN A 14 33.00 -2.27 7.17
C GLN A 14 32.13 -3.44 7.64
N ARG A 15 32.62 -4.69 7.52
CA ARG A 15 32.03 -5.88 8.15
C ARG A 15 32.85 -6.27 9.40
N LYS A 16 32.23 -6.16 10.58
CA LYS A 16 32.77 -6.59 11.87
C LYS A 16 32.90 -8.12 11.90
N GLY A 17 34.13 -8.61 12.10
CA GLY A 17 34.42 -10.00 12.43
C GLY A 17 34.20 -10.29 13.92
N GLN A 18 33.51 -11.39 14.23
CA GLN A 18 33.46 -11.96 15.58
C GLN A 18 34.21 -13.29 15.61
N LYS A 19 35.30 -13.31 16.39
CA LYS A 19 36.10 -14.47 16.76
C LYS A 19 35.25 -15.47 17.57
N LYS A 20 35.17 -16.72 17.12
CA LYS A 20 34.79 -17.85 17.99
C LYS A 20 36.06 -18.46 18.59
N LYS A 21 36.15 -18.45 19.92
CA LYS A 21 37.17 -19.14 20.71
C LYS A 21 36.70 -20.54 21.02
N ASP A 22 37.51 -21.50 20.59
CA ASP A 22 37.47 -22.91 20.94
C ASP A 22 38.13 -23.10 22.31
N SER A 23 37.49 -23.81 23.24
CA SER A 23 38.22 -24.49 24.32
C SER A 23 37.35 -25.50 25.07
N ASN A 24 37.76 -26.77 24.93
CA ASN A 24 38.11 -27.68 26.04
C ASN A 24 37.24 -28.95 26.30
N ARG A 25 37.44 -29.93 25.42
CA ARG A 25 37.86 -31.33 25.67
C ARG A 25 38.07 -31.84 27.13
N LYS A 26 37.40 -32.97 27.45
CA LYS A 26 37.81 -34.21 28.22
C LYS A 26 36.76 -34.57 29.30
N LYS A 27 35.95 -35.63 29.20
CA LYS A 27 36.15 -37.11 29.06
C LYS A 27 36.58 -37.82 30.37
N ARG A 28 35.65 -38.56 31.00
CA ARG A 28 35.74 -39.92 31.64
C ARG A 28 34.62 -40.07 32.70
N LYS A 29 33.60 -40.92 32.52
CA LYS A 29 33.51 -42.39 32.75
C LYS A 29 33.72 -42.84 34.21
N GLN A 30 32.64 -43.31 34.83
CA GLN A 30 32.45 -44.43 35.79
C GLN A 30 31.10 -44.20 36.50
N GLY A 31 30.17 -45.12 36.73
CA GLY A 31 30.03 -46.56 36.52
C GLY A 31 28.57 -46.94 36.86
N LYS A 32 28.11 -48.09 36.38
CA LYS A 32 26.80 -48.73 36.69
C LYS A 32 27.08 -49.88 37.67
N PRO A 33 26.16 -50.28 38.58
CA PRO A 33 25.21 -51.36 38.23
C PRO A 33 23.82 -51.22 38.93
N GLN A 34 22.72 -51.41 38.20
CA GLN A 34 21.79 -52.58 38.20
C GLN A 34 20.89 -52.78 39.45
N GLY A 35 19.57 -52.73 39.20
CA GLY A 35 18.50 -53.29 40.05
C GLY A 35 17.13 -52.99 39.40
N LYS A 36 16.44 -54.02 38.89
CA LYS A 36 15.05 -53.97 38.36
C LYS A 36 14.04 -54.25 39.51
N PRO A 37 12.73 -54.37 39.24
CA PRO A 37 11.72 -53.42 38.78
C PRO A 37 10.58 -53.29 39.81
N ASN A 38 9.53 -52.50 39.55
CA ASN A 38 8.10 -52.66 39.94
C ASN A 38 7.46 -51.26 39.93
N ALA A 39 6.55 -50.97 38.99
CA ALA A 39 5.13 -51.31 38.99
C ALA A 39 4.29 -50.10 39.44
N ALA A 40 3.20 -49.89 38.70
CA ALA A 40 2.07 -49.00 38.98
C ALA A 40 2.30 -47.48 38.80
N GLY A 41 1.55 -46.93 37.84
CA GLY A 41 1.34 -45.49 37.70
C GLY A 41 1.14 -45.04 36.26
N ASN A 42 0.14 -45.59 35.56
CA ASN A 42 -0.41 -44.93 34.37
C ASN A 42 -1.07 -43.63 34.83
N ALA A 43 -0.33 -42.53 34.85
CA ALA A 43 -0.91 -41.20 34.89
C ALA A 43 -1.07 -40.73 33.44
N PRO A 44 -2.30 -40.52 32.93
CA PRO A 44 -2.47 -39.88 31.64
C PRO A 44 -1.91 -38.46 31.75
N LEU A 45 -0.95 -38.13 30.90
CA LEU A 45 -0.58 -36.74 30.66
C LEU A 45 -1.81 -36.07 30.03
N GLU A 46 -2.64 -35.42 30.84
CA GLU A 46 -3.69 -34.53 30.37
C GLU A 46 -3.03 -33.42 29.55
N LYS A 47 -3.07 -33.58 28.22
CA LYS A 47 -2.78 -32.51 27.28
C LYS A 47 -3.80 -31.41 27.57
N LYS A 48 -3.36 -30.34 28.23
CA LYS A 48 -4.11 -29.08 28.30
C LYS A 48 -4.41 -28.66 26.86
N VAL A 49 -5.63 -28.93 26.40
CA VAL A 49 -6.13 -28.44 25.13
C VAL A 49 -6.09 -26.93 25.27
N ALA A 50 -5.16 -26.29 24.56
CA ALA A 50 -5.13 -24.85 24.44
C ALA A 50 -6.49 -24.45 23.87
N ARG A 51 -7.32 -23.85 24.72
CA ARG A 51 -8.67 -23.43 24.37
C ARG A 51 -8.49 -22.39 23.28
N GLU A 52 -8.75 -22.76 22.02
CA GLU A 52 -8.72 -21.82 20.92
C GLU A 52 -9.68 -20.67 21.28
N PRO A 53 -9.21 -19.41 21.27
CA PRO A 53 -10.09 -18.30 21.60
C PRO A 53 -11.24 -18.31 20.59
N ALA A 54 -12.47 -18.28 21.11
CA ALA A 54 -13.66 -18.24 20.28
C ALA A 54 -13.55 -17.06 19.30
N PRO A 55 -13.96 -17.23 18.03
CA PRO A 55 -13.88 -16.16 17.05
C PRO A 55 -14.74 -14.99 17.53
N ILE A 56 -14.08 -13.86 17.80
CA ILE A 56 -14.75 -12.61 18.16
C ILE A 56 -15.45 -12.12 16.88
N PHE A 57 -16.79 -12.17 16.87
CA PHE A 57 -17.57 -11.60 15.79
C PHE A 57 -17.64 -10.09 15.97
N VAL A 58 -16.73 -9.36 15.32
CA VAL A 58 -16.79 -7.89 15.27
C VAL A 58 -17.83 -7.50 14.21
N PRO A 59 -18.92 -6.80 14.57
CA PRO A 59 -19.82 -6.24 13.57
C PRO A 59 -19.01 -5.26 12.72
N ARG A 60 -18.96 -5.49 11.41
CA ARG A 60 -18.34 -4.53 10.49
C ARG A 60 -19.27 -3.33 10.43
N ILE A 61 -18.82 -2.21 10.99
CA ILE A 61 -19.51 -0.93 10.84
C ILE A 61 -19.38 -0.52 9.38
N ASN A 62 -20.48 -0.56 8.64
CA ASN A 62 -20.56 -0.03 7.29
C ASN A 62 -20.60 1.50 7.39
N GLU A 63 -19.46 2.16 7.24
CA GLU A 63 -19.42 3.61 7.07
C GLU A 63 -20.16 3.99 5.77
N PRO A 64 -20.98 5.06 5.80
CA PRO A 64 -21.71 5.50 4.63
C PRO A 64 -20.74 5.98 3.54
N ASN A 65 -20.93 5.46 2.34
CA ASN A 65 -20.14 5.83 1.17
C ASN A 65 -20.26 7.34 0.90
N PRO A 66 -19.14 8.05 0.64
CA PRO A 66 -19.18 9.46 0.35
C PRO A 66 -19.97 9.72 -0.96
N PRO A 67 -20.83 10.74 -1.00
CA PRO A 67 -21.56 11.11 -2.20
C PRO A 67 -20.64 11.83 -3.20
N CYS A 68 -20.81 11.54 -4.48
CA CYS A 68 -20.14 12.25 -5.55
C CYS A 68 -20.68 13.68 -5.68
N VAL A 69 -19.80 14.68 -5.69
CA VAL A 69 -20.21 16.10 -5.81
C VAL A 69 -20.76 16.50 -7.18
N ILE A 70 -20.55 15.68 -8.22
CA ILE A 70 -21.04 15.95 -9.58
C ILE A 70 -22.42 15.34 -9.82
N CYS A 71 -22.65 14.09 -9.42
CA CYS A 71 -23.89 13.37 -9.71
C CYS A 71 -24.76 13.08 -8.47
N GLY A 72 -24.28 13.36 -7.26
CA GLY A 72 -24.97 13.12 -5.99
C GLY A 72 -25.11 11.65 -5.59
N LYS A 73 -24.62 10.71 -6.42
CA LYS A 73 -24.70 9.27 -6.14
C LYS A 73 -23.59 8.83 -5.17
N PRO A 74 -23.85 7.84 -4.29
CA PRO A 74 -22.83 7.29 -3.43
C PRO A 74 -21.72 6.62 -4.25
N ILE A 75 -20.48 6.74 -3.78
CA ILE A 75 -19.31 6.11 -4.41
C ILE A 75 -19.10 4.74 -3.76
N ASP A 76 -19.44 3.66 -4.46
CA ASP A 76 -19.31 2.29 -3.94
C ASP A 76 -17.86 1.87 -3.69
N ALA A 77 -16.95 2.33 -4.54
CA ALA A 77 -15.53 2.04 -4.44
C ALA A 77 -14.73 3.34 -4.48
N ILE A 78 -14.15 3.73 -3.35
CA ILE A 78 -13.28 4.92 -3.26
C ILE A 78 -12.11 4.83 -4.25
N SER A 79 -11.66 3.61 -4.60
CA SER A 79 -10.64 3.37 -5.63
C SER A 79 -11.05 3.84 -7.04
N GLN A 80 -12.35 3.98 -7.32
CA GLN A 80 -12.90 4.51 -8.59
C GLN A 80 -13.25 6.00 -8.50
N SER A 81 -12.92 6.64 -7.38
CA SER A 81 -13.11 8.06 -7.18
C SER A 81 -11.82 8.85 -7.27
N ILE A 82 -11.96 10.14 -7.48
CA ILE A 82 -10.87 11.10 -7.50
C ILE A 82 -11.19 12.24 -6.53
N GLY A 83 -10.16 12.78 -5.87
CA GLY A 83 -10.29 13.96 -5.06
C GLY A 83 -10.69 15.16 -5.91
N GLY A 84 -11.69 15.92 -5.45
CA GLY A 84 -12.07 17.16 -6.10
C GLY A 84 -11.03 18.26 -5.95
N PRO A 85 -11.28 19.44 -6.55
CA PRO A 85 -10.44 20.62 -6.38
C PRO A 85 -10.43 21.13 -4.93
N GLN A 86 -11.49 20.85 -4.16
CA GLN A 86 -11.55 21.11 -2.72
C GLN A 86 -11.20 19.86 -1.90
N PRO A 87 -10.54 20.03 -0.73
CA PRO A 87 -10.37 18.95 0.23
C PRO A 87 -11.73 18.39 0.66
N GLU A 88 -11.77 17.10 1.03
CA GLU A 88 -12.96 16.39 1.50
C GLU A 88 -14.06 16.14 0.45
N THR A 89 -13.86 16.58 -0.79
CA THR A 89 -14.80 16.32 -1.89
C THR A 89 -14.33 15.14 -2.74
N PHE A 90 -15.24 14.22 -3.03
CA PHE A 90 -14.98 13.07 -3.90
C PHE A 90 -15.88 13.12 -5.12
N SER A 91 -15.33 12.71 -6.26
CA SER A 91 -16.08 12.57 -7.51
C SER A 91 -15.83 11.21 -8.15
N HIS A 92 -16.83 10.69 -8.86
CA HIS A 92 -16.60 9.57 -9.76
C HIS A 92 -15.64 10.00 -10.86
N PHE A 93 -14.71 9.12 -11.22
CA PHE A 93 -13.77 9.35 -12.32
C PHE A 93 -14.49 9.66 -13.64
N ASP A 94 -15.53 8.90 -13.99
CA ASP A 94 -16.35 9.14 -15.18
C ASP A 94 -17.09 10.48 -15.16
N CYS A 95 -17.55 10.93 -14.00
CA CYS A 95 -18.22 12.21 -13.86
C CYS A 95 -17.28 13.38 -14.16
N VAL A 96 -16.03 13.28 -13.72
CA VAL A 96 -15.00 14.29 -14.01
C VAL A 96 -14.67 14.32 -15.50
N LEU A 97 -14.51 13.15 -16.14
CA LEU A 97 -14.28 13.06 -17.58
C LEU A 97 -15.38 13.76 -18.38
N ARG A 98 -16.65 13.48 -18.05
CA ARG A 98 -17.81 14.12 -18.71
C ARG A 98 -17.86 15.62 -18.44
N LYS A 99 -17.61 16.05 -17.20
CA LYS A 99 -17.60 17.46 -16.84
C LYS A 99 -16.55 18.23 -17.62
N ILE A 100 -15.33 17.69 -17.75
CA ILE A 100 -14.25 18.32 -18.52
C ILE A 100 -14.59 18.35 -20.01
N ALA A 101 -15.17 17.26 -20.54
CA ALA A 101 -15.61 17.21 -21.92
C ALA A 101 -16.68 18.27 -22.26
N ASP A 102 -17.63 18.47 -21.33
CA ASP A 102 -18.71 19.45 -21.45
C ASP A 102 -18.19 20.89 -21.35
N ASP A 103 -17.35 21.19 -20.35
CA ASP A 103 -16.79 22.52 -20.11
C ASP A 103 -15.93 22.99 -21.31
N GLU A 104 -15.08 22.11 -21.84
CA GLU A 104 -14.15 22.43 -22.92
C GLU A 104 -14.73 22.26 -24.33
N HIS A 105 -15.99 21.81 -24.44
CA HIS A 105 -16.68 21.59 -25.72
C HIS A 105 -15.82 20.80 -26.72
N ILE A 106 -15.39 19.60 -26.33
CA ILE A 106 -14.45 18.79 -27.12
C ILE A 106 -14.94 18.58 -28.56
N LEU A 107 -14.04 18.85 -29.51
CA LEU A 107 -14.28 18.56 -30.93
C LEU A 107 -14.30 17.04 -31.18
N PRO A 108 -14.93 16.55 -32.27
CA PRO A 108 -14.96 15.13 -32.59
C PRO A 108 -13.56 14.51 -32.85
N THR A 109 -12.56 15.33 -33.17
CA THR A 109 -11.15 14.94 -33.31
C THR A 109 -10.41 14.86 -31.96
N GLN A 110 -11.02 15.40 -30.89
CA GLN A 110 -10.44 15.53 -29.57
C GLN A 110 -11.07 14.55 -28.59
N LYS A 111 -10.27 14.07 -27.63
CA LYS A 111 -10.71 13.19 -26.55
C LYS A 111 -10.10 13.64 -25.24
N VAL A 112 -10.87 13.52 -24.15
CA VAL A 112 -10.32 13.69 -22.79
C VAL A 112 -9.73 12.36 -22.35
N SER A 113 -8.48 12.39 -21.90
CA SER A 113 -7.75 11.23 -21.37
C SER A 113 -7.09 11.58 -20.05
N TYR A 114 -6.98 10.59 -19.16
CA TYR A 114 -6.30 10.76 -17.89
C TYR A 114 -4.82 10.42 -18.02
N ILE A 115 -3.95 11.35 -17.61
CA ILE A 115 -2.49 11.21 -17.74
C ILE A 115 -1.79 10.85 -16.42
N GLY A 116 -2.56 10.64 -15.34
CA GLY A 116 -2.04 10.32 -14.01
C GLY A 116 -1.92 11.53 -13.09
N ARG A 117 -1.63 11.26 -11.80
CA ARG A 117 -1.43 12.28 -10.74
C ARG A 117 -2.57 13.30 -10.66
N GLY A 118 -3.81 12.82 -10.82
CA GLY A 118 -4.99 13.68 -10.77
C GLY A 118 -5.07 14.72 -11.89
N THR A 119 -4.35 14.51 -12.99
CA THR A 119 -4.34 15.42 -14.14
C THR A 119 -5.01 14.78 -15.35
N PHE A 120 -5.90 15.53 -16.00
CA PHE A 120 -6.54 15.16 -17.25
C PHE A 120 -5.89 15.92 -18.40
N ALA A 121 -5.98 15.37 -19.60
CA ALA A 121 -5.46 15.98 -20.81
C ALA A 121 -6.47 15.86 -21.94
N ILE A 122 -6.59 16.92 -22.73
CA ILE A 122 -7.28 16.88 -24.00
C ILE A 122 -6.25 16.46 -25.04
N ILE A 123 -6.48 15.30 -25.65
CA ILE A 123 -5.67 14.78 -26.75
C ILE A 123 -6.42 14.98 -28.06
N GLU A 124 -5.70 15.37 -29.10
CA GLU A 124 -6.20 15.36 -30.47
C GLU A 124 -5.57 14.22 -31.22
N VAL A 125 -6.40 13.38 -31.83
CA VAL A 125 -5.96 12.22 -32.59
C VAL A 125 -5.89 12.62 -34.06
N GLN A 126 -4.69 12.60 -34.61
CA GLN A 126 -4.47 12.80 -36.04
C GLN A 126 -4.80 11.51 -36.82
N PRO A 127 -5.18 11.63 -38.10
CA PRO A 127 -5.48 10.46 -38.95
C PRO A 127 -4.30 9.48 -39.08
N ASP A 128 -3.06 9.96 -38.92
CA ASP A 128 -1.84 9.14 -38.92
C ASP A 128 -1.64 8.30 -37.64
N GLY A 129 -2.60 8.32 -36.70
CA GLY A 129 -2.53 7.58 -35.43
C GLY A 129 -1.66 8.23 -34.36
N LYS A 130 -1.06 9.39 -34.65
CA LYS A 130 -0.37 10.22 -33.66
C LYS A 130 -1.39 10.99 -32.82
N PHE A 131 -1.07 11.20 -31.55
CA PHE A 131 -1.86 12.04 -30.67
C PHE A 131 -1.02 13.18 -30.11
N THR A 132 -1.62 14.36 -30.02
CA THR A 132 -1.00 15.54 -29.43
C THR A 132 -1.81 15.99 -28.22
N ILE A 133 -1.15 16.26 -27.11
CA ILE A 133 -1.81 16.84 -25.93
C ILE A 133 -1.99 18.34 -26.18
N ILE A 134 -3.23 18.79 -26.34
CA ILE A 134 -3.56 20.20 -26.54
C ILE A 134 -3.54 20.94 -25.21
N LYS A 135 -4.18 20.35 -24.19
CA LYS A 135 -4.37 21.01 -22.89
C LYS A 135 -4.21 20.01 -21.76
N ARG A 136 -3.62 20.46 -20.66
CA ARG A 136 -3.56 19.71 -19.39
C ARG A 136 -4.38 20.43 -18.35
N ILE A 137 -5.26 19.70 -17.70
CA ILE A 137 -6.21 20.19 -16.71
C ILE A 137 -5.88 19.46 -15.40
N PRO A 138 -5.12 20.10 -14.50
CA PRO A 138 -4.91 19.55 -13.16
C PRO A 138 -6.25 19.62 -12.43
N TYR A 139 -6.75 18.47 -11.99
CA TYR A 139 -8.03 18.37 -11.30
C TYR A 139 -7.84 18.14 -9.80
N GLU A 140 -6.85 17.34 -9.44
CA GLU A 140 -6.46 17.08 -8.06
C GLU A 140 -5.23 17.91 -7.68
N ASN A 141 -5.22 18.40 -6.44
CA ASN A 141 -4.08 19.07 -5.84
C ASN A 141 -3.32 18.09 -4.93
N PRO A 142 -2.01 18.31 -4.69
CA PRO A 142 -1.23 17.43 -3.80
C PRO A 142 -1.80 17.36 -2.37
N GLU A 143 -2.43 18.43 -1.91
CA GLU A 143 -3.13 18.48 -0.61
C GLU A 143 -4.37 17.59 -0.60
N THR A 144 -5.19 17.64 -1.66
CA THR A 144 -6.39 16.80 -1.77
C THR A 144 -6.05 15.33 -1.96
N TYR A 145 -4.98 15.02 -2.71
CA TYR A 145 -4.42 13.67 -2.80
C TYR A 145 -3.99 13.13 -1.43
N SER A 146 -3.30 13.97 -0.64
CA SER A 146 -2.84 13.58 0.70
C SER A 146 -4.00 13.31 1.65
N TYR A 147 -5.08 14.08 1.55
CA TYR A 147 -6.31 13.84 2.29
C TYR A 147 -6.98 12.52 1.87
N MET A 148 -7.16 12.31 0.57
CA MET A 148 -7.78 11.08 0.05
C MET A 148 -6.98 9.84 0.47
N LYS A 149 -5.64 9.91 0.45
CA LYS A 149 -4.78 8.82 0.92
C LYS A 149 -5.03 8.51 2.40
N LYS A 150 -5.04 9.53 3.26
CA LYS A 150 -5.33 9.35 4.70
C LYS A 150 -6.73 8.77 4.93
N TYR A 151 -7.73 9.23 4.19
CA TYR A 151 -9.10 8.72 4.27
C TYR A 151 -9.16 7.22 3.97
N VAL A 152 -8.53 6.79 2.87
CA VAL A 152 -8.46 5.37 2.48
C VAL A 152 -7.64 4.53 3.46
N GLU A 153 -6.57 5.08 4.05
CA GLU A 153 -5.76 4.39 5.07
C GLU A 153 -6.56 4.17 6.36
N ASN A 154 -7.36 5.15 6.79
CA ASN A 154 -8.20 5.03 7.98
C ASN A 154 -9.31 3.97 7.82
N GLN A 155 -9.87 3.80 6.62
CA GLN A 155 -10.91 2.79 6.37
C GLN A 155 -10.40 1.34 6.28
N LYS A 156 -9.07 1.13 6.30
CA LYS A 156 -8.47 -0.21 6.24
C LYS A 156 -8.30 -0.88 7.61
N ASN A 157 -8.65 -0.20 8.70
CA ASN A 157 -8.45 -0.64 10.07
C ASN A 157 -9.73 -1.15 10.73
#